data_AF-A0A2E5JDE9-F1
#
_entry.id   AF-A0A2E5JDE9-F1
#
_cell.length_a   1.000
_cell.length_b   1.000
_cell.length_c   1.000
_cell.angle_alpha   90.00
_cell.angle_beta   90.00
_cell.angle_gamma   90.00
#
_symmetry.space_group_name_H-M   'P 1'
#
loop_
_entity.id
_entity.type
_entity.pdbx_description
1 polymer ?
#
loop_
_entity_poly.entity_id
_entity_poly.type
_entity_poly.pdbx_seq_one_letter_code
_entity_poly.pdbx_strand_id
1 'polypeptide(L)'
;MKNIKDITISIFAIIGFVAIITAFTNQPEQANQTIYSTPDSHVWQSDISDQGRFYLYNKVTGEVRKYAQKTHGKEGYNHYVITKEVNY
;
A
#
# COMPACT_ATOMS: atom_id res chain seq x y z
N MET A 1 -61.06 8.44 4.60
CA MET A 1 -59.74 9.05 4.27
C MET A 1 -58.73 9.00 5.42
N LYS A 2 -59.16 9.11 6.69
CA LYS A 2 -58.26 9.12 7.86
C LYS A 2 -57.35 7.87 7.94
N ASN A 3 -57.95 6.69 7.80
CA ASN A 3 -57.22 5.42 7.88
C ASN A 3 -56.16 5.24 6.77
N ILE A 4 -56.41 5.76 5.56
CA ILE A 4 -55.45 5.68 4.46
C ILE A 4 -54.24 6.57 4.74
N LYS A 5 -54.46 7.79 5.26
CA LYS A 5 -53.38 8.70 5.64
C LYS A 5 -52.47 8.09 6.71
N ASP A 6 -53.06 7.51 7.75
CA ASP A 6 -52.32 6.91 8.86
C ASP A 6 -51.52 5.67 8.41
N ILE A 7 -52.11 4.84 7.54
CA ILE A 7 -51.43 3.68 6.93
C ILE A 7 -50.24 4.13 6.06
N THR A 8 -50.41 5.17 5.24
CA THR A 8 -49.32 5.65 4.37
C THR A 8 -48.14 6.18 5.18
N ILE A 9 -48.41 6.95 6.24
CA ILE A 9 -47.37 7.50 7.12
C ILE A 9 -46.62 6.37 7.84
N SER A 10 -47.34 5.33 8.27
CA SER A 10 -46.75 4.16 8.91
C SER A 10 -45.79 3.41 7.96
N ILE A 11 -46.17 3.22 6.70
CA ILE A 11 -45.33 2.56 5.69
C ILE A 11 -44.04 3.37 5.43
N PHE A 12 -44.15 4.69 5.27
CA PHE A 12 -42.97 5.55 5.10
C PHE A 12 -42.04 5.53 6.31
N ALA A 13 -42.59 5.50 7.53
CA ALA A 13 -41.81 5.40 8.75
C ALA A 13 -41.03 4.08 8.85
N ILE A 14 -41.66 2.95 8.49
CA ILE A 14 -41.01 1.63 8.49
C ILE A 14 -39.89 1.58 7.45
N ILE A 15 -40.15 2.03 6.23
CA ILE A 15 -39.15 2.07 5.15
C ILE A 15 -37.97 2.97 5.55
N GLY A 16 -38.24 4.16 6.07
CA GLY A 16 -37.21 5.10 6.52
C GLY A 16 -36.37 4.54 7.67
N PHE A 17 -37.00 3.86 8.62
CA PHE A 17 -36.31 3.22 9.74
C PHE A 17 -35.40 2.07 9.28
N VAL A 18 -35.90 1.19 8.40
CA VAL A 18 -35.09 0.12 7.80
C VAL A 18 -33.93 0.70 7.00
N ALA A 19 -34.12 1.77 6.23
CA ALA A 19 -33.05 2.43 5.49
C ALA A 19 -31.95 2.99 6.40
N ILE A 20 -32.32 3.62 7.54
CA ILE A 20 -31.34 4.12 8.53
C ILE A 20 -30.54 2.97 9.14
N ILE A 21 -31.21 1.90 9.61
CA ILE A 21 -30.53 0.72 10.16
C ILE A 21 -29.57 0.14 9.11
N THR A 22 -30.08 -0.07 7.90
CA THR A 22 -29.32 -0.61 6.76
C THR A 22 -28.10 0.25 6.44
N ALA A 23 -28.19 1.59 6.53
CA ALA A 23 -27.05 2.49 6.29
C ALA A 23 -25.95 2.37 7.34
N PHE A 24 -26.29 2.04 8.60
CA PHE A 24 -25.31 1.83 9.66
C PHE A 24 -24.79 0.38 9.73
N THR A 25 -25.62 -0.61 9.38
CA THR A 25 -25.23 -2.03 9.39
C THR A 25 -24.57 -2.49 8.11
N ASN A 26 -24.96 -1.92 6.96
CA ASN A 26 -24.27 -2.05 5.69
C ASN A 26 -23.38 -0.83 5.49
N GLN A 27 -22.45 -0.60 6.43
CA GLN A 27 -21.16 -0.10 5.97
C GLN A 27 -20.74 -1.07 4.85
N PRO A 28 -20.49 -0.63 3.61
CA PRO A 28 -19.69 -1.46 2.74
C PRO A 28 -18.48 -1.79 3.60
N GLU A 29 -18.26 -3.07 3.92
CA GLU A 29 -16.95 -3.54 4.34
C GLU A 29 -16.01 -2.78 3.44
N GLN A 30 -15.18 -1.88 4.00
CA GLN A 30 -14.36 -0.93 3.24
C GLN A 30 -13.92 -1.67 1.99
N ALA A 31 -14.53 -1.33 0.85
CA ALA A 31 -14.71 -2.26 -0.28
C ALA A 31 -13.36 -2.50 -0.92
N ASN A 32 -12.56 -3.33 -0.25
CA ASN A 32 -11.15 -3.08 -0.06
C ASN A 32 -10.90 -1.60 0.35
N GLN A 33 -10.08 -1.37 1.37
CA GLN A 33 -9.14 -0.28 1.18
C GLN A 33 -8.39 -0.68 -0.08
N THR A 34 -8.84 -0.23 -1.26
CA THR A 34 -7.94 0.00 -2.37
C THR A 34 -7.00 1.00 -1.75
N ILE A 35 -5.95 0.45 -1.13
CA ILE A 35 -4.80 1.21 -0.72
C ILE A 35 -4.51 1.94 -2.03
N TYR A 36 -4.75 3.25 -2.07
CA TYR A 36 -4.05 4.12 -3.00
C TYR A 36 -2.58 4.09 -2.57
N SER A 37 -2.01 2.90 -2.40
CA SER A 37 -0.60 2.67 -2.57
C SER A 37 -0.48 2.99 -4.03
N THR A 38 -0.01 4.21 -4.32
CA THR A 38 0.78 4.50 -5.49
C THR A 38 1.44 3.19 -5.89
N PRO A 39 1.11 2.61 -7.06
CA PRO A 39 1.72 1.36 -7.48
C PRO A 39 3.19 1.54 -7.22
N ASP A 40 3.78 0.65 -6.42
CA ASP A 40 5.12 0.83 -5.90
C ASP A 40 6.07 0.79 -7.11
N SER A 41 6.25 1.95 -7.75
CA SER A 41 6.81 2.10 -9.10
C SER A 41 8.30 1.81 -9.11
N HIS A 42 8.87 1.72 -7.93
CA HIS A 42 10.26 1.44 -7.70
C HIS A 42 10.45 -0.08 -7.74
N VAL A 43 10.85 -0.58 -8.91
CA VAL A 43 11.32 -1.96 -9.11
C VAL A 43 12.46 -2.30 -8.14
N TRP A 44 13.23 -1.29 -7.73
CA TRP A 44 14.35 -1.39 -6.82
C TRP A 44 14.04 -0.81 -5.44
N GLN A 45 14.39 -1.55 -4.40
CA GLN A 45 14.35 -1.12 -3.00
C GLN A 45 15.78 -0.98 -2.48
N SER A 46 16.09 0.13 -1.81
CA SER A 46 17.39 0.35 -1.18
C SER A 46 17.40 -0.02 0.29
N ASP A 47 18.51 -0.60 0.76
CA ASP A 47 18.76 -0.86 2.18
C ASP A 47 20.21 -0.54 2.54
N ILE A 48 20.45 -0.11 3.78
CA ILE A 48 21.76 0.21 4.32
C ILE A 48 21.99 -0.70 5.53
N SER A 49 22.98 -1.58 5.47
CA SER A 49 23.37 -2.37 6.64
C SER A 49 24.00 -1.48 7.72
N ASP A 50 24.01 -1.95 8.97
CA ASP A 50 24.69 -1.31 10.10
C ASP A 50 26.18 -0.98 9.84
N GLN A 51 26.83 -1.69 8.91
CA GLN A 51 28.21 -1.45 8.50
C GLN A 51 28.36 -0.39 7.39
N GLY A 52 27.30 0.38 7.09
CA GLY A 52 27.28 1.42 6.06
C GLY A 52 27.32 0.91 4.61
N ARG A 53 27.10 -0.38 4.38
CA ARG A 53 27.03 -0.95 3.02
C ARG A 53 25.65 -0.72 2.43
N PHE A 54 25.61 -0.25 1.19
CA PHE A 54 24.38 0.03 0.45
C PHE A 54 24.01 -1.16 -0.44
N TYR A 55 22.75 -1.56 -0.39
CA TYR A 55 22.18 -2.65 -1.16
C TYR A 55 20.99 -2.15 -1.98
N LEU A 56 20.82 -2.69 -3.18
CA LEU A 56 19.60 -2.55 -3.97
C LEU A 56 19.01 -3.94 -4.23
N TYR A 57 17.73 -4.11 -3.93
CA TYR A 57 16.97 -5.33 -4.20
C TYR A 57 15.93 -5.08 -5.29
N ASN A 58 15.95 -5.90 -6.34
CA ASN A 58 14.94 -5.89 -7.38
C ASN A 58 13.75 -6.76 -6.98
N LYS A 59 12.61 -6.13 -6.71
CA LYS A 59 11.38 -6.82 -6.26
C LYS A 59 10.73 -7.69 -7.35
N VAL A 60 11.11 -7.52 -8.62
CA VAL A 60 10.55 -8.26 -9.76
C VAL A 60 11.43 -9.46 -10.13
N THR A 61 12.76 -9.29 -10.13
CA THR A 61 13.70 -10.31 -10.61
C THR A 61 14.45 -11.05 -9.50
N GLY A 62 14.38 -10.58 -8.25
CA GLY A 62 15.18 -11.11 -7.15
C GLY A 62 16.67 -10.72 -7.20
N GLU A 63 17.07 -9.86 -8.16
CA GLU A 63 18.45 -9.37 -8.28
C GLU A 63 18.85 -8.51 -7.07
N VAL A 64 19.99 -8.83 -6.46
CA VAL A 64 20.61 -8.01 -5.41
C VAL A 64 21.87 -7.36 -5.96
N ARG A 65 21.99 -6.05 -5.76
CA ARG A 65 23.21 -5.28 -6.03
C ARG A 65 23.80 -4.80 -4.72
N LYS A 66 25.06 -5.15 -4.47
CA LYS A 66 25.83 -4.65 -3.35
C LYS A 66 26.78 -3.56 -3.82
N TYR A 67 26.76 -2.43 -3.13
CA TYR A 67 27.73 -1.35 -3.33
C TYR A 67 28.74 -1.41 -2.19
N ALA A 68 29.93 -1.91 -2.49
CA ALA A 68 31.06 -1.84 -1.57
C ALA A 68 31.79 -0.51 -1.77
N GLN A 69 31.92 0.28 -0.71
CA GLN A 69 32.85 1.40 -0.68
C GLN A 69 34.28 0.84 -0.71
N LYS A 70 35.04 1.12 -1.77
CA LYS A 70 36.49 0.94 -1.71
C LYS A 70 37.09 2.15 -1.02
N THR A 71 37.70 1.93 0.14
CA THR A 71 38.47 2.96 0.85
C THR A 71 39.68 3.36 -0.01
N HIS A 72 39.67 4.62 -0.45
CA HIS A 72 40.80 5.43 -0.94
C HIS A 72 41.80 4.76 -1.89
N GLY A 73 41.56 4.90 -3.20
CA GLY A 73 42.67 5.23 -4.10
C GLY A 73 43.14 6.66 -3.77
N LYS A 74 44.44 6.94 -3.88
CA LYS A 74 45.10 8.19 -3.44
C LYS A 74 44.57 9.50 -4.06
N GLU A 75 43.51 9.46 -4.85
CA GLU A 75 42.89 10.58 -5.53
C GLU A 75 41.38 10.54 -5.27
N GLY A 76 40.92 11.11 -4.15
CA GLY A 76 39.60 11.75 -3.90
C GLY A 76 38.27 11.10 -4.33
N TYR A 77 38.24 9.96 -5.02
CA TYR A 77 37.05 9.39 -5.63
C TYR A 77 36.64 8.11 -4.91
N ASN A 78 35.40 8.06 -4.43
CA ASN A 78 34.81 6.84 -3.91
C ASN A 78 34.56 5.88 -5.09
N HIS A 79 35.31 4.78 -5.16
CA HIS A 79 35.04 3.71 -6.11
C HIS A 79 33.98 2.77 -5.52
N TYR A 80 32.84 2.64 -6.21
CA TYR A 80 31.81 1.67 -5.86
C TYR A 80 32.02 0.40 -6.69
N VAL A 81 32.15 -0.75 -6.02
CA VAL A 81 32.05 -2.05 -6.69
C VAL A 81 30.61 -2.51 -6.63
N ILE A 82 30.03 -2.79 -7.81
CA ILE A 82 28.71 -3.39 -7.95
C ILE A 82 28.90 -4.89 -8.11
N THR A 83 28.51 -5.66 -7.09
CA THR A 83 28.40 -7.12 -7.21
C THR A 83 26.93 -7.47 -7.41
N LYS A 84 26.63 -8.24 -8.46
CA LYS A 84 25.29 -8.74 -8.79
C LYS A 84 25.15 -10.16 -8.29
N GLU A 85 24.17 -10.40 -7.43
CA GLU A 85 23.76 -11.73 -6.98
C GLU A 85 22.32 -11.96 -7.46
N VAL A 86 22.06 -13.12 -8.07
CA VAL A 86 20.72 -13.53 -8.54
C VAL A 86 20.26 -14.65 -7.63
N ASN A 87 19.23 -14.40 -6.82
CA ASN A 87 18.57 -15.45 -6.05
C ASN A 87 17.51 -16.10 -6.94
N TYR A 88 17.62 -17.43 -7.12
CA TYR A 88 16.67 -18.26 -7.89
C TYR A 88 15.52 -18.75 -7.02
#